data_AF-A0A529HRH4-F1
#
_entry.id   AF-A0A529HRH4-F1
#
_cell.length_a   1.000
_cell.length_b   1.000
_cell.length_c   1.000
_cell.angle_alpha   90.00
_cell.angle_beta   90.00
_cell.angle_gamma   90.00
#
_symmetry.space_group_name_H-M   'P 1'
#
loop_
_entity.id
_entity.type
_entity.pdbx_description
1 polymer ?
#
loop_
_entity_poly.entity_id
_entity_poly.type
_entity_poly.pdbx_seq_one_letter_code
_entity_poly.pdbx_strand_id
1 'polypeptide(L)'
;GEGILRLKDGRCRTLFTAMSELKGFEEQKGPARPLGIRHKADPERETWAEARAREARELGVHEQPYCLVIGGGQGGIMLGARLRQLGVPTLIVEKNARAGDSWRNRYRSLVLHDPVWYDHLPYIPFPENWPVFTPKDKMGDWLEMYARVMELNYWVATKCISAAYDEPEKLWTVVV
;
A
#
# COMPACT_ATOMS: atom_id res chain seq x y z
N GLY A 1 0.12 15.73 13.12
CA GLY A 1 0.47 14.64 14.04
C GLY A 1 -0.43 14.74 15.24
N GLU A 2 -0.84 13.61 15.78
CA GLU A 2 -1.75 13.54 16.93
C GLU A 2 -1.04 12.82 18.08
N GLY A 3 -1.51 13.01 19.31
CA GLY A 3 -0.94 12.29 20.45
C GLY A 3 -1.87 12.25 21.65
N ILE A 4 -1.70 11.20 22.45
CA ILE A 4 -2.41 10.98 23.71
C ILE A 4 -1.38 10.97 24.83
N LEU A 5 -1.54 11.88 25.78
CA LEU A 5 -0.68 12.01 26.96
C LEU A 5 -1.47 11.65 28.22
N ARG A 6 -0.95 10.73 29.04
CA ARG A 6 -1.50 10.41 30.36
C ARG A 6 -0.55 10.91 31.45
N LEU A 7 -1.04 11.84 32.27
CA LEU A 7 -0.32 12.37 33.43
C LEU A 7 -0.80 11.68 34.72
N LYS A 8 0.14 11.43 35.65
CA LYS A 8 -0.16 10.99 37.02
C LYS A 8 0.86 11.60 37.97
N ASP A 9 0.40 12.25 39.03
CA ASP A 9 1.24 12.90 40.06
C ASP A 9 2.23 13.92 39.47
N GLY A 10 1.76 14.73 38.52
CA GLY A 10 2.59 15.73 37.83
C GLY A 10 3.63 15.16 36.85
N ARG A 11 3.61 13.84 36.58
CA ARG A 11 4.56 13.17 35.66
C ARG A 11 3.83 12.52 34.49
N CYS A 12 4.47 12.54 33.31
CA CYS A 12 4.03 11.76 32.17
C CYS A 12 4.22 10.26 32.45
N ARG A 13 3.14 9.49 32.39
CA ARG A 13 3.17 8.02 32.51
C ARG A 13 3.10 7.32 31.17
N THR A 14 2.41 7.92 30.20
CA THR A 14 2.25 7.34 28.86
C THR A 14 2.13 8.46 27.84
N LEU A 15 2.86 8.32 26.74
CA LEU A 15 2.81 9.20 25.57
C LEU A 15 2.65 8.32 24.35
N PHE A 16 1.54 8.47 23.64
CA PHE A 16 1.34 7.94 22.30
C PHE A 16 1.39 9.09 21.32
N THR A 17 2.09 8.92 20.21
CA THR A 17 2.15 9.90 19.12
C THR A 17 1.96 9.20 17.79
N ALA A 18 1.21 9.83 16.90
CA ALA A 18 1.02 9.40 15.52
C ALA A 18 1.44 10.54 14.58
N MET A 19 2.31 10.23 13.62
CA MET A 19 2.61 11.15 12.55
C MET A 19 1.51 11.06 11.49
N SER A 20 0.93 12.20 11.11
CA SER A 20 -0.18 12.26 10.14
C SER A 20 0.28 12.64 8.74
N GLU A 21 1.36 13.44 8.65
CA GLU A 21 1.90 13.98 7.40
C GLU A 21 3.35 14.42 7.60
N LEU A 22 4.06 14.61 6.49
CA LEU A 22 5.39 15.19 6.44
C LEU A 22 5.32 16.54 5.71
N LYS A 23 5.78 17.60 6.36
CA LYS A 23 5.75 18.95 5.80
C LYS A 23 6.66 19.05 4.58
N GLY A 24 6.17 19.65 3.50
CA GLY A 24 6.85 19.73 2.20
C GLY A 24 6.71 18.46 1.35
N PHE A 25 6.06 17.43 1.87
CA PHE A 25 5.77 16.16 1.18
C PHE A 25 4.31 15.75 1.40
N GLU A 26 3.41 16.75 1.42
CA GLU A 26 1.99 16.54 1.60
C GLU A 26 1.39 15.75 0.42
N GLU A 27 0.40 14.91 0.72
CA GLU A 27 -0.33 14.17 -0.32
C GLU A 27 -1.12 15.12 -1.23
N GLN A 28 -1.15 14.81 -2.53
CA GLN A 28 -1.88 15.57 -3.54
C GLN A 28 -3.40 15.33 -3.44
N LYS A 29 -4.04 15.97 -2.46
CA LYS A 29 -5.49 15.84 -2.18
C LYS A 29 -6.24 17.17 -2.21
N GLY A 30 -7.57 17.11 -2.33
CA GLY A 30 -8.42 18.30 -2.38
C GLY A 30 -8.07 19.22 -3.56
N PRO A 31 -7.75 20.51 -3.34
CA PRO A 31 -7.31 21.43 -4.39
C PRO A 31 -5.99 21.05 -5.08
N ALA A 32 -5.13 20.28 -4.40
CA ALA A 32 -3.83 19.86 -4.94
C ALA A 32 -3.89 18.55 -5.74
N ARG A 33 -5.09 18.02 -6.02
CA ARG A 33 -5.24 16.76 -6.78
C ARG A 33 -4.62 16.89 -8.17
N PRO A 34 -4.01 15.81 -8.69
CA PRO A 34 -3.58 15.79 -10.08
C PRO A 34 -4.80 16.00 -10.98
N LEU A 35 -4.64 16.86 -11.99
CA LEU A 35 -5.71 17.18 -12.95
C LEU A 35 -6.09 15.99 -13.84
N GLY A 36 -5.33 14.89 -13.79
CA GLY A 36 -5.44 13.79 -14.73
C GLY A 36 -5.22 14.26 -16.17
N ILE A 37 -5.94 13.64 -17.08
CA ILE A 37 -5.84 13.93 -18.52
C ILE A 37 -6.63 15.21 -18.83
N ARG A 38 -5.95 16.22 -19.39
CA ARG A 38 -6.59 17.49 -19.80
C ARG A 38 -7.64 17.24 -20.90
N HIS A 39 -8.82 17.87 -20.80
CA HIS A 39 -9.88 17.79 -21.83
C HIS A 39 -9.54 18.59 -23.11
N LYS A 40 -8.46 18.23 -23.80
CA LYS A 40 -8.05 18.76 -25.11
C LYS A 40 -7.70 17.60 -26.02
N ALA A 41 -8.24 17.62 -27.24
CA ALA A 41 -7.95 16.62 -28.27
C ALA A 41 -6.45 16.65 -28.61
N ASP A 42 -5.82 15.49 -28.52
CA ASP A 42 -4.38 15.32 -28.66
C ASP A 42 -4.12 13.87 -29.10
N PRO A 43 -3.95 13.62 -30.41
CA PRO A 43 -3.86 12.27 -30.97
C PRO A 43 -2.63 11.49 -30.51
N GLU A 44 -1.55 12.18 -30.13
CA GLU A 44 -0.28 11.57 -29.72
C GLU A 44 -0.22 11.29 -28.21
N ARG A 45 -1.33 11.51 -27.48
CA ARG A 45 -1.34 11.43 -26.03
C ARG A 45 -1.45 10.00 -25.52
N GLU A 46 -0.57 9.65 -24.58
CA GLU A 46 -0.69 8.44 -23.76
C GLU A 46 -1.96 8.50 -22.89
N THR A 47 -2.81 7.49 -23.02
CA THR A 47 -3.99 7.30 -22.17
C THR A 47 -3.61 6.80 -20.79
N TRP A 48 -4.52 6.91 -19.81
CA TRP A 48 -4.29 6.38 -18.47
C TRP A 48 -4.01 4.87 -18.49
N ALA A 49 -4.72 4.12 -19.34
CA ALA A 49 -4.52 2.67 -19.44
C ALA A 49 -3.15 2.32 -20.02
N GLU A 50 -2.69 3.06 -21.04
CA GLU A 50 -1.36 2.88 -21.62
C GLU A 50 -0.26 3.23 -20.61
N ALA A 51 -0.39 4.35 -19.89
CA ALA A 51 0.54 4.76 -18.85
C ALA A 51 0.64 3.69 -17.73
N ARG A 52 -0.50 3.18 -17.26
CA ARG A 52 -0.53 2.09 -16.26
C ARG A 52 0.07 0.79 -16.80
N ALA A 53 -0.20 0.44 -18.05
CA ALA A 53 0.36 -0.75 -18.67
C ALA A 53 1.87 -0.62 -18.90
N ARG A 54 2.36 0.57 -19.26
CA ARG A 54 3.78 0.87 -19.39
C ARG A 54 4.48 0.80 -18.05
N GLU A 55 3.97 1.49 -17.03
CA GLU A 55 4.50 1.46 -15.67
C GLU A 55 4.60 0.00 -15.14
N ALA A 56 3.56 -0.81 -15.36
CA ALA A 56 3.56 -2.21 -14.94
C ALA A 56 4.59 -3.09 -15.68
N ARG A 57 4.99 -2.72 -16.91
CA ARG A 57 6.01 -3.44 -17.68
C ARG A 57 7.44 -2.97 -17.37
N GLU A 58 7.62 -1.69 -17.06
CA GLU A 58 8.94 -1.07 -16.93
C GLU A 58 9.47 -1.14 -15.49
N LEU A 59 8.62 -0.92 -14.48
CA LEU A 59 9.03 -0.84 -13.08
C LEU A 59 9.45 -2.21 -12.55
N GLY A 60 10.68 -2.30 -12.03
CA GLY A 60 11.34 -3.52 -11.60
C GLY A 60 12.14 -4.23 -12.70
N VAL A 61 11.99 -3.81 -13.97
CA VAL A 61 12.68 -4.44 -15.11
C VAL A 61 13.71 -3.50 -15.71
N HIS A 62 13.24 -2.36 -16.24
CA HIS A 62 14.08 -1.34 -16.86
C HIS A 62 14.27 -0.13 -15.94
N GLU A 63 13.25 0.20 -15.15
CA GLU A 63 13.28 1.25 -14.14
C GLU A 63 13.27 0.60 -12.75
N GLN A 64 14.26 0.90 -11.91
CA GLN A 64 14.30 0.33 -10.56
C GLN A 64 13.38 1.14 -9.61
N PRO A 65 12.57 0.46 -8.77
CA PRO A 65 11.75 1.18 -7.79
C PRO A 65 12.66 1.85 -6.75
N TYR A 66 12.23 3.01 -6.27
CA TYR A 66 12.87 3.64 -5.11
C TYR A 66 12.63 2.80 -3.84
N CYS A 67 11.44 2.21 -3.72
CA CYS A 67 11.08 1.33 -2.62
C CYS A 67 10.58 -0.04 -3.13
N LEU A 68 11.22 -1.12 -2.70
CA LEU A 68 10.73 -2.47 -2.90
C LEU A 68 10.08 -2.98 -1.61
N VAL A 69 8.79 -3.29 -1.66
CA VAL A 69 8.05 -3.89 -0.55
C VAL A 69 8.01 -5.40 -0.73
N ILE A 70 8.66 -6.13 0.18
CA ILE A 70 8.66 -7.60 0.17
C ILE A 70 7.47 -8.10 0.99
N GLY A 71 6.52 -8.73 0.31
CA GLY A 71 5.27 -9.24 0.87
C GLY A 71 4.09 -8.30 0.58
N GLY A 72 3.11 -8.80 -0.15
CA GLY A 72 1.88 -8.10 -0.51
C GLY A 72 0.66 -8.53 0.34
N GLY A 73 0.91 -8.89 1.60
CA GLY A 73 -0.16 -8.99 2.60
C GLY A 73 -0.81 -7.63 2.90
N GLN A 74 -1.77 -7.61 3.82
CA GLN A 74 -2.48 -6.39 4.23
C GLN A 74 -1.52 -5.22 4.54
N GLY A 75 -0.46 -5.46 5.32
CA GLY A 75 0.53 -4.43 5.65
C GLY A 75 1.31 -3.89 4.44
N GLY A 76 1.71 -4.77 3.52
CA GLY A 76 2.43 -4.37 2.30
C GLY A 76 1.54 -3.55 1.34
N ILE A 77 0.28 -3.95 1.23
CA ILE A 77 -0.74 -3.21 0.46
C ILE A 77 -1.02 -1.84 1.09
N MET A 78 -1.17 -1.76 2.42
CA MET A 78 -1.36 -0.48 3.13
C MET A 78 -0.16 0.45 2.92
N LEU A 79 1.06 -0.05 3.09
CA LEU A 79 2.28 0.73 2.88
C LEU A 79 2.40 1.20 1.43
N GLY A 80 2.18 0.29 0.47
CA GLY A 80 2.22 0.62 -0.95
C GLY A 80 1.21 1.70 -1.35
N ALA A 81 0.00 1.67 -0.79
CA ALA A 81 -0.98 2.72 -1.02
C ALA A 81 -0.52 4.07 -0.48
N ARG A 82 0.08 4.12 0.72
CA ARG A 82 0.65 5.35 1.26
C ARG A 82 1.77 5.90 0.37
N LEU A 83 2.70 5.04 -0.04
CA LEU A 83 3.82 5.42 -0.91
C LEU A 83 3.34 5.90 -2.29
N ARG A 84 2.31 5.26 -2.86
CA ARG A 84 1.67 5.67 -4.12
C ARG A 84 1.11 7.09 -4.03
N GLN A 85 0.38 7.43 -2.96
CA GLN A 85 -0.19 8.78 -2.78
C GLN A 85 0.88 9.86 -2.48
N LEU A 86 2.04 9.45 -1.96
CA LEU A 86 3.20 10.31 -1.77
C LEU A 86 4.10 10.41 -3.02
N GLY A 87 3.74 9.73 -4.12
CA GLY A 87 4.50 9.77 -5.37
C GLY A 87 5.85 9.05 -5.30
N VAL A 88 6.04 8.12 -4.36
CA VAL A 88 7.28 7.33 -4.24
C VAL A 88 7.22 6.13 -5.18
N PRO A 89 8.14 6.00 -6.17
CA PRO A 89 8.18 4.84 -7.07
C PRO A 89 8.35 3.54 -6.28
N THR A 90 7.29 2.73 -6.24
CA THR A 90 7.20 1.58 -5.34
C THR A 90 6.74 0.36 -6.10
N LEU A 91 7.40 -0.77 -5.84
CA LEU A 91 7.01 -2.09 -6.32
C LEU A 91 6.74 -3.00 -5.12
N ILE A 92 5.65 -3.75 -5.15
CA ILE A 92 5.31 -4.77 -4.15
C ILE A 92 5.52 -6.14 -4.79
N VAL A 93 6.26 -7.03 -4.12
CA VAL A 93 6.43 -8.43 -4.56
C VAL A 93 5.73 -9.38 -3.58
N GLU A 94 4.94 -10.29 -4.13
CA GLU A 94 4.15 -11.26 -3.37
C GLU A 94 4.32 -12.66 -3.95
N LYS A 95 4.62 -13.63 -3.07
CA LYS A 95 4.84 -15.02 -3.46
C LYS A 95 3.56 -15.75 -3.87
N ASN A 96 2.40 -15.33 -3.37
CA ASN A 96 1.11 -15.93 -3.72
C ASN A 96 0.66 -15.50 -5.13
N ALA A 97 -0.20 -16.32 -5.76
CA ALA A 97 -0.65 -16.10 -7.13
C ALA A 97 -1.57 -14.88 -7.29
N ARG A 98 -2.28 -14.46 -6.23
CA ARG A 98 -3.15 -13.29 -6.24
C ARG A 98 -2.99 -12.45 -4.98
N ALA A 99 -3.25 -11.14 -5.10
CA ALA A 99 -3.38 -10.27 -3.94
C ALA A 99 -4.50 -10.78 -3.02
N GLY A 100 -4.28 -10.68 -1.71
CA GLY A 100 -5.21 -11.20 -0.69
C GLY A 100 -5.09 -12.70 -0.40
N ASP A 101 -4.32 -13.47 -1.17
CA ASP A 101 -4.15 -14.91 -0.91
C ASP A 101 -3.37 -15.20 0.39
N SER A 102 -2.62 -14.22 0.91
CA SER A 102 -2.08 -14.26 2.27
C SER A 102 -3.15 -14.48 3.34
N TRP A 103 -4.39 -14.05 3.07
CA TRP A 103 -5.58 -14.34 3.89
C TRP A 103 -6.30 -15.60 3.42
N ARG A 104 -6.56 -15.75 2.11
CA ARG A 104 -7.34 -16.90 1.59
C ARG A 104 -6.69 -18.25 1.88
N ASN A 105 -5.36 -18.31 1.91
CA ASN A 105 -4.61 -19.55 2.15
C ASN A 105 -4.45 -19.90 3.63
N ARG A 106 -5.10 -19.16 4.55
CA ARG A 106 -5.12 -19.48 5.98
C ARG A 106 -6.18 -20.55 6.29
N TYR A 107 -6.19 -21.01 7.53
CA TYR A 107 -7.09 -22.07 7.98
C TYR A 107 -8.57 -21.70 7.75
N ARG A 108 -9.39 -22.72 7.45
CA ARG A 108 -10.76 -22.58 6.92
C ARG A 108 -11.65 -21.61 7.70
N SER A 109 -11.58 -21.60 9.03
CA SER A 109 -12.48 -20.86 9.91
C SER A 109 -11.93 -19.49 10.35
N LEU A 110 -10.87 -18.98 9.73
CA LEU A 110 -10.29 -17.69 10.13
C LEU A 110 -11.30 -16.54 9.89
N VAL A 111 -11.53 -15.79 10.96
CA VAL A 111 -12.21 -14.50 11.00
C VAL A 111 -11.33 -13.50 11.76
N LEU A 112 -11.57 -12.20 11.58
CA LEU A 112 -10.95 -11.18 12.42
C LEU A 112 -11.26 -11.42 13.90
N HIS A 113 -10.27 -11.21 14.75
CA HIS A 113 -10.42 -11.24 16.20
C HIS A 113 -10.80 -9.86 16.75
N ASP A 114 -10.35 -8.82 16.07
CA ASP A 114 -10.73 -7.44 16.34
C ASP A 114 -11.90 -7.00 15.45
N PRO A 115 -12.67 -5.99 15.89
CA PRO A 115 -13.70 -5.40 15.05
C PRO A 115 -13.13 -4.74 13.79
N VAL A 116 -13.79 -4.95 12.66
CA VAL A 116 -13.32 -4.55 11.33
C VAL A 116 -12.94 -3.07 11.17
N TRP A 117 -13.52 -2.16 11.94
CA TRP A 117 -13.17 -0.73 11.90
C TRP A 117 -11.79 -0.41 12.48
N TYR A 118 -11.23 -1.27 13.33
CA TYR A 118 -9.84 -1.14 13.78
C TYR A 118 -8.83 -1.49 12.67
N ASP A 119 -9.27 -2.24 11.65
CA ASP A 119 -8.42 -2.76 10.59
C ASP A 119 -8.51 -1.95 9.29
N HIS A 120 -9.18 -0.77 9.30
CA HIS A 120 -9.35 0.04 8.10
C HIS A 120 -8.04 0.28 7.37
N LEU A 121 -8.06 0.08 6.05
CA LEU A 121 -6.96 0.45 5.19
C LEU A 121 -6.98 1.97 4.96
N PRO A 122 -5.83 2.60 4.63
CA PRO A 122 -5.78 4.00 4.26
C PRO A 122 -6.77 4.33 3.13
N TYR A 123 -7.32 5.53 3.13
CA TYR A 123 -8.15 6.12 2.06
C TYR A 123 -9.54 5.51 1.81
N ILE A 124 -9.68 4.19 1.82
CA ILE A 124 -10.93 3.48 1.57
C ILE A 124 -11.24 2.63 2.81
N PRO A 125 -12.16 3.08 3.69
CA PRO A 125 -12.60 2.26 4.81
C PRO A 125 -13.39 1.05 4.32
N PHE A 126 -13.48 0.01 5.17
CA PHE A 126 -14.41 -1.08 4.93
C PHE A 126 -15.85 -0.55 4.90
N PRO A 127 -16.74 -1.13 4.09
CA PRO A 127 -18.14 -0.74 4.05
C PRO A 127 -18.83 -0.94 5.40
N GLU A 128 -19.71 -0.01 5.77
CA GLU A 128 -20.42 -0.01 7.06
C GLU A 128 -21.31 -1.24 7.28
N ASN A 129 -21.74 -1.90 6.21
CA ASN A 129 -22.58 -3.10 6.26
C ASN A 129 -21.79 -4.42 6.35
N TRP A 130 -20.47 -4.35 6.55
CA TRP A 130 -19.65 -5.55 6.71
C TRP A 130 -19.86 -6.22 8.07
N PRO A 131 -19.64 -7.55 8.16
CA PRO A 131 -19.59 -8.22 9.44
C PRO A 131 -18.51 -7.61 10.32
N VAL A 132 -18.81 -7.44 11.61
CA VAL A 132 -17.86 -6.96 12.63
C VAL A 132 -16.60 -7.81 12.63
N PHE A 133 -16.75 -9.14 12.54
CA PHE A 133 -15.65 -10.10 12.43
C PHE A 133 -15.63 -10.68 11.02
N THR A 134 -14.85 -10.05 10.14
CA THR A 134 -14.81 -10.40 8.71
C THR A 134 -14.07 -11.72 8.47
N PRO A 135 -14.60 -12.65 7.65
CA PRO A 135 -13.93 -13.91 7.32
C PRO A 135 -12.76 -13.73 6.34
N LYS A 136 -11.78 -14.64 6.38
CA LYS A 136 -10.54 -14.57 5.60
C LYS A 136 -10.75 -14.38 4.10
N ASP A 137 -11.79 -15.00 3.53
CA ASP A 137 -12.03 -14.97 2.09
C ASP A 137 -12.49 -13.59 1.65
N LYS A 138 -13.40 -12.99 2.44
CA LYS A 138 -13.90 -11.63 2.23
C LYS A 138 -12.79 -10.58 2.42
N MET A 139 -11.89 -10.79 3.38
CA MET A 139 -10.70 -9.95 3.53
C MET A 139 -9.78 -10.07 2.32
N GLY A 140 -9.56 -11.29 1.82
CA GLY A 140 -8.79 -11.53 0.60
C GLY A 140 -9.35 -10.76 -0.60
N ASP A 141 -10.66 -10.85 -0.84
CA ASP A 141 -11.33 -10.15 -1.96
C ASP A 141 -11.23 -8.63 -1.84
N TRP A 142 -11.28 -8.11 -0.61
CA TRP A 142 -11.05 -6.69 -0.38
C TRP A 142 -9.64 -6.25 -0.69
N LEU A 143 -8.62 -7.01 -0.26
CA LEU A 143 -7.23 -6.68 -0.54
C LEU A 143 -6.92 -6.72 -2.04
N GLU A 144 -7.50 -7.66 -2.77
CA GLU A 144 -7.36 -7.73 -4.23
C GLU A 144 -8.01 -6.52 -4.93
N MET A 145 -9.24 -6.17 -4.53
CA MET A 145 -9.93 -4.98 -5.02
C MET A 145 -9.14 -3.72 -4.69
N TYR A 146 -8.69 -3.59 -3.44
CA TYR A 146 -7.98 -2.43 -2.94
C TYR A 146 -6.66 -2.22 -3.68
N ALA A 147 -5.87 -3.29 -3.89
CA ALA A 147 -4.63 -3.21 -4.66
C ALA A 147 -4.86 -2.70 -6.09
N ARG A 148 -5.97 -3.10 -6.71
CA ARG A 148 -6.36 -2.65 -8.06
C ARG A 148 -6.81 -1.19 -8.07
N VAL A 149 -7.74 -0.80 -7.20
CA VAL A 149 -8.34 0.55 -7.17
C VAL A 149 -7.33 1.59 -6.71
N MET A 150 -6.41 1.22 -5.82
CA MET A 150 -5.31 2.09 -5.40
C MET A 150 -4.13 2.10 -6.38
N GLU A 151 -4.26 1.44 -7.53
CA GLU A 151 -3.27 1.41 -8.61
C GLU A 151 -1.88 0.93 -8.18
N LEU A 152 -1.80 -0.06 -7.29
CA LEU A 152 -0.52 -0.53 -6.79
C LEU A 152 0.24 -1.31 -7.87
N ASN A 153 1.55 -1.06 -7.99
CA ASN A 153 2.43 -1.91 -8.79
C ASN A 153 2.76 -3.16 -7.96
N TYR A 154 2.19 -4.29 -8.36
CA TYR A 154 2.11 -5.47 -7.52
C TYR A 154 2.43 -6.71 -8.37
N TRP A 155 3.60 -7.31 -8.12
CA TRP A 155 4.01 -8.56 -8.73
C TRP A 155 3.56 -9.74 -7.87
N VAL A 156 2.66 -10.55 -8.43
CA VAL A 156 2.23 -11.82 -7.86
C VAL A 156 3.19 -12.95 -8.24
N ALA A 157 3.07 -14.10 -7.59
CA ALA A 157 3.89 -15.29 -7.83
C ALA A 157 5.40 -15.02 -7.83
N THR A 158 5.84 -14.02 -7.09
CA THR A 158 7.21 -13.50 -7.08
C THR A 158 7.77 -13.61 -5.67
N LYS A 159 8.84 -14.39 -5.49
CA LYS A 159 9.37 -14.71 -4.17
C LYS A 159 10.75 -14.09 -4.00
N CYS A 160 10.87 -13.11 -3.11
CA CYS A 160 12.19 -12.66 -2.67
C CYS A 160 13.04 -13.84 -2.14
N ILE A 161 14.17 -14.06 -2.80
CA ILE A 161 15.16 -15.11 -2.51
C ILE A 161 16.23 -14.57 -1.57
N SER A 162 16.72 -13.35 -1.82
CA SER A 162 17.76 -12.71 -1.01
C SER A 162 17.70 -11.19 -1.12
N ALA A 163 18.16 -10.50 -0.08
CA ALA A 163 18.36 -9.05 -0.09
C ALA A 163 19.71 -8.73 0.59
N ALA A 164 20.52 -7.90 -0.06
CA ALA A 164 21.78 -7.43 0.47
C ALA A 164 21.86 -5.91 0.31
N TYR A 165 22.31 -5.22 1.35
CA TYR A 165 22.50 -3.77 1.33
C TYR A 165 23.97 -3.46 1.08
N ASP A 166 24.20 -2.56 0.14
CA ASP A 166 25.50 -1.97 -0.14
C ASP A 166 25.58 -0.61 0.57
N GLU A 167 26.40 -0.53 1.62
CA GLU A 167 26.58 0.68 2.42
C GLU A 167 27.21 1.85 1.62
N PRO A 168 28.31 1.65 0.87
CA PRO A 168 28.87 2.69 0.00
C PRO A 168 27.87 3.27 -1.00
N GLU A 169 27.15 2.42 -1.73
CA GLU A 169 26.21 2.84 -2.78
C GLU A 169 24.85 3.27 -2.21
N LYS A 170 24.56 2.89 -0.95
CA LYS A 170 23.27 3.09 -0.28
C LYS A 170 22.10 2.46 -1.02
N LEU A 171 22.33 1.30 -1.62
CA LEU A 171 21.37 0.58 -2.44
C LEU A 171 21.14 -0.84 -1.94
N TRP A 172 19.94 -1.34 -2.17
CA TRP A 172 19.62 -2.75 -1.98
C TRP A 172 19.77 -3.50 -3.30
N THR A 173 20.47 -4.64 -3.26
CA THR A 173 20.38 -5.68 -4.30
C THR A 173 19.42 -6.75 -3.80
N VAL A 174 18.31 -6.95 -4.53
CA VAL A 174 17.29 -7.95 -4.18
C VAL A 174 17.09 -8.92 -5.34
N VAL A 175 17.07 -10.21 -5.02
CA VAL A 175 16.80 -11.30 -5.98
C VAL A 175 15.40 -11.83 -5.69
N VAL A 176 14.54 -11.88 -6.70
CA VAL A 176 13.12 -12.26 -6.61
C VAL A 176 12.72 -13.35 -7.61
#